data_AF-A0A945NTE1-F1
#
_entry.id   AF-A0A945NTE1-F1
#
_cell.length_a   1.000
_cell.length_b   1.000
_cell.length_c   1.000
_cell.angle_alpha   90.00
_cell.angle_beta   90.00
_cell.angle_gamma   90.00
#
_symmetry.space_group_name_H-M   'P 1'
#
loop_
_entity.id
_entity.type
_entity.pdbx_description
1 polymer ?
#
loop_
_entity_poly.entity_id
_entity_poly.type
_entity_poly.pdbx_seq_one_letter_code
_entity_poly.pdbx_strand_id
1 'polypeptide(L)'
;MTSSSQKPRIFSGIQPTADSFHIGNLLGALREWVKLQETHDSFFCVVDQHAITIDQDPEILRKRTLVSFAQLLAIGLDPEKCTVFAQSQVAAHSQLSWVL
;
A
#
# COMPACT_ATOMS: atom_id res chain seq x y z
N MET A 1 1.71 -19.90 -27.96
CA MET A 1 1.66 -19.36 -26.59
C MET A 1 1.33 -17.88 -26.72
N THR A 2 0.08 -17.53 -26.46
CA THR A 2 -0.45 -16.18 -26.67
C THR A 2 0.24 -15.20 -25.71
N SER A 3 1.03 -14.27 -26.25
CA SER A 3 1.52 -13.12 -25.48
C SER A 3 0.34 -12.23 -25.14
N SER A 4 -0.25 -12.41 -23.95
CA SER A 4 -1.07 -11.34 -23.38
C SER A 4 -0.13 -10.14 -23.20
N SER A 5 -0.44 -8.99 -23.79
CA SER A 5 0.29 -7.76 -23.49
C SER A 5 0.19 -7.52 -21.98
N GLN A 6 1.27 -7.78 -21.25
CA GLN A 6 1.26 -7.71 -19.80
C GLN A 6 1.08 -6.24 -19.42
N LYS A 7 0.03 -5.92 -18.65
CA LYS A 7 -0.16 -4.57 -18.12
C LYS A 7 1.13 -4.16 -17.39
N PRO A 8 1.62 -2.91 -17.56
CA PRO A 8 2.77 -2.45 -16.80
C PRO A 8 2.49 -2.59 -15.30
N ARG A 9 3.52 -2.95 -14.52
CA ARG A 9 3.40 -3.12 -13.07
C ARG A 9 3.71 -1.83 -12.34
N ILE A 10 2.93 -1.55 -11.30
CA ILE A 10 3.21 -0.46 -10.36
C ILE A 10 3.28 -1.00 -8.94
N PHE A 11 4.18 -0.43 -8.15
CA PHE A 11 4.29 -0.69 -6.73
C PHE A 11 4.32 0.65 -6.00
N SER A 12 3.41 0.83 -5.05
CA SER A 12 3.29 2.06 -4.27
C SER A 12 3.19 1.74 -2.78
N GLY A 13 4.02 2.38 -1.97
CA GLY A 13 3.98 2.27 -0.51
C GLY A 13 3.40 3.53 0.14
N ILE A 14 2.57 3.36 1.18
CA ILE A 14 2.09 4.46 2.03
C ILE A 14 2.35 4.18 3.50
N GLN A 15 2.92 5.15 4.20
CA GLN A 15 3.20 5.01 5.63
C GLN A 15 1.93 5.21 6.48
N PRO A 16 1.73 4.40 7.54
CA PRO A 16 0.65 4.60 8.51
C PRO A 16 1.04 5.70 9.53
N THR A 17 1.35 6.91 9.06
CA THR A 17 1.92 7.99 9.90
C THR A 17 0.89 8.82 10.67
N ALA A 18 -0.35 8.85 10.22
CA ALA A 18 -1.42 9.67 10.81
C ALA A 18 -2.69 8.85 11.00
N ASP A 19 -3.63 9.40 11.77
CA ASP A 19 -4.92 8.77 12.03
C ASP A 19 -5.83 8.73 10.79
N SER A 20 -5.52 9.56 9.78
CA SER A 20 -6.18 9.58 8.48
C SER A 20 -5.24 10.14 7.42
N PHE A 21 -5.39 9.67 6.18
CA PHE A 21 -4.87 10.41 5.02
C PHE A 21 -5.47 11.82 4.96
N HIS A 22 -4.65 12.80 4.61
CA HIS A 22 -5.09 14.17 4.42
C HIS A 22 -5.42 14.45 2.95
N ILE A 23 -6.09 15.58 2.68
CA ILE A 23 -6.52 15.96 1.32
C ILE A 23 -5.36 15.99 0.30
N GLY A 24 -4.16 16.38 0.74
CA GLY A 24 -2.95 16.31 -0.07
C GLY A 24 -2.59 14.89 -0.55
N ASN A 25 -2.75 13.85 0.28
CA ASN A 25 -2.52 12.47 -0.17
C ASN A 25 -3.58 12.06 -1.21
N LEU A 26 -4.84 12.43 -0.97
CA LEU A 26 -5.96 12.10 -1.84
C LEU A 26 -5.76 12.69 -3.25
N LEU A 27 -5.50 14.01 -3.31
CA LEU A 27 -5.34 14.72 -4.58
C LEU A 27 -4.00 14.44 -5.24
N GLY A 28 -2.95 14.20 -4.46
CA GLY A 28 -1.59 14.01 -4.95
C GLY A 28 -1.28 12.59 -5.45
N ALA A 29 -1.92 11.56 -4.88
CA ALA A 29 -1.60 10.17 -5.22
C ALA A 29 -2.83 9.25 -5.26
N LEU A 30 -3.65 9.23 -4.20
CA LEU A 30 -4.65 8.16 -4.04
C LEU A 30 -5.73 8.18 -5.13
N ARG A 31 -6.16 9.35 -5.60
CA ARG A 31 -7.11 9.45 -6.71
C ARG A 31 -6.53 8.89 -8.03
N GLU A 32 -5.22 9.00 -8.22
CA GLU A 32 -4.55 8.43 -9.39
C GLU A 32 -4.37 6.92 -9.25
N TRP A 33 -4.09 6.42 -8.05
CA TRP A 33 -4.02 4.98 -7.77
C TRP A 33 -5.32 4.25 -8.14
N VAL A 34 -6.47 4.85 -7.83
CA VAL A 34 -7.79 4.32 -8.20
C VAL A 34 -7.97 4.19 -9.71
N LYS A 35 -7.35 5.05 -10.52
CA LYS A 35 -7.40 4.92 -11.99
C LYS A 35 -6.37 3.91 -12.49
N LEU A 36 -5.18 3.88 -11.87
CA LEU A 36 -4.09 3.01 -12.29
C LEU A 36 -4.45 1.54 -12.12
N GLN A 37 -5.24 1.15 -11.11
CA GLN A 37 -5.68 -0.24 -10.95
C GLN A 37 -6.41 -0.81 -12.17
N GLU A 38 -7.06 0.02 -12.99
CA GLU A 38 -7.76 -0.44 -14.20
C GLU A 38 -6.77 -0.77 -15.34
N THR A 39 -5.67 -0.04 -15.40
CA THR A 39 -4.72 -0.04 -16.51
C THR A 39 -3.41 -0.78 -16.23
N HIS A 40 -3.07 -0.95 -14.95
CA HIS A 40 -1.81 -1.51 -14.47
C HIS A 40 -2.03 -2.72 -13.56
N ASP A 41 -1.08 -3.64 -13.57
CA ASP A 41 -0.96 -4.67 -12.54
C ASP A 41 -0.40 -4.01 -11.26
N SER A 42 -1.28 -3.73 -10.30
CA SER A 42 -1.03 -2.73 -9.25
C SER A 42 -0.86 -3.35 -7.86
N PHE A 43 0.18 -2.91 -7.16
CA PHE A 43 0.51 -3.32 -5.79
C PHE A 43 0.55 -2.09 -4.87
N PHE A 44 -0.33 -2.06 -3.87
CA PHE A 44 -0.44 -1.00 -2.88
C PHE A 44 -0.13 -1.54 -1.49
N CYS A 45 0.93 -1.04 -0.87
CA CYS A 45 1.47 -1.55 0.36
C CYS A 45 1.36 -0.52 1.49
N VAL A 46 0.75 -0.91 2.62
CA VAL A 46 0.86 -0.15 3.88
C VAL A 46 2.19 -0.53 4.52
N VAL A 47 3.13 0.41 4.56
CA VAL A 47 4.52 0.15 4.95
C VAL A 47 4.75 0.30 6.46
N ASP A 48 4.15 -0.60 7.24
CA ASP A 48 4.27 -0.64 8.70
C ASP A 48 5.69 -0.96 9.21
N GLN A 49 6.48 -1.76 8.49
CA GLN A 49 7.89 -1.99 8.83
C GLN A 49 8.76 -0.75 8.62
N HIS A 50 8.41 0.14 7.67
CA HIS A 50 9.11 1.43 7.54
C HIS A 50 8.73 2.42 8.66
N ALA A 51 7.56 2.26 9.28
CA ALA A 51 7.10 3.17 10.33
C ALA A 51 7.86 3.02 11.65
N ILE A 52 8.38 1.83 11.95
CA ILE A 52 9.13 1.52 13.18
C ILE A 52 10.59 2.01 13.16
N THR A 53 11.00 2.74 12.12
CA THR A 53 12.33 3.38 12.06
C THR A 53 12.43 4.64 12.93
N ILE A 54 11.28 5.09 13.45
CA ILE A 54 11.15 6.07 14.52
C ILE A 54 10.35 5.44 15.66
N ASP A 55 10.35 6.10 16.83
CA ASP A 55 9.60 5.61 17.98
C ASP A 55 8.09 5.59 17.69
N GLN A 56 7.42 4.51 18.10
CA GLN A 56 6.00 4.28 17.85
C GLN A 56 5.36 3.65 19.08
N ASP A 57 4.15 4.10 19.42
CA ASP A 57 3.27 3.34 20.30
C ASP A 57 2.72 2.11 19.54
N PRO A 58 2.93 0.87 20.05
CA PRO A 58 2.51 -0.34 19.34
C PRO A 58 0.99 -0.43 19.09
N GLU A 59 0.16 0.03 20.02
CA GLU A 59 -1.29 -0.02 19.86
C GLU A 59 -1.75 0.99 18.80
N ILE A 60 -1.16 2.18 18.81
CA ILE A 60 -1.42 3.22 17.80
C ILE A 60 -0.97 2.75 16.42
N LEU A 61 0.24 2.20 16.27
CA LEU A 61 0.73 1.72 14.99
C LEU A 61 -0.16 0.62 14.40
N ARG A 62 -0.58 -0.33 15.24
CA ARG A 62 -1.52 -1.38 14.83
C ARG A 62 -2.84 -0.79 14.34
N LYS A 63 -3.41 0.15 15.09
CA LYS A 63 -4.65 0.85 14.70
C LYS A 63 -4.47 1.62 13.40
N ARG A 64 -3.39 2.39 13.25
CA ARG A 64 -3.12 3.18 12.04
C ARG A 64 -2.94 2.32 10.81
N THR A 65 -2.25 1.19 10.92
CA THR A 65 -2.08 0.24 9.82
C THR A 65 -3.43 -0.26 9.31
N LEU A 66 -4.33 -0.66 10.22
CA LEU A 66 -5.69 -1.10 9.87
C LEU A 66 -6.53 0.03 9.27
N VAL A 67 -6.47 1.24 9.85
CA VAL A 67 -7.21 2.40 9.35
C VAL A 67 -6.71 2.80 7.96
N SER A 68 -5.39 2.88 7.75
CA SER A 68 -4.80 3.18 6.44
C SER A 68 -5.25 2.17 5.39
N PHE A 69 -5.23 0.87 5.72
CA PHE A 69 -5.74 -0.17 4.83
C PHE A 69 -7.24 0.03 4.51
N ALA A 70 -8.07 0.27 5.52
CA ALA A 70 -9.49 0.53 5.33
C ALA A 70 -9.77 1.79 4.49
N GLN A 71 -8.96 2.84 4.66
CA GLN A 71 -9.07 4.07 3.87
C GLN A 71 -8.71 3.86 2.41
N LEU A 72 -7.69 3.04 2.13
CA LEU A 72 -7.35 2.66 0.76
C LEU A 72 -8.53 2.00 0.05
N LEU A 73 -9.22 1.08 0.72
CA LEU A 73 -10.45 0.47 0.21
C LEU A 73 -11.58 1.49 0.04
N ALA A 74 -11.81 2.33 1.05
CA ALA A 74 -12.89 3.32 1.05
C ALA A 74 -12.75 4.37 -0.07
N ILE A 75 -11.52 4.68 -0.48
CA ILE A 75 -11.25 5.63 -1.58
C ILE A 75 -11.49 4.99 -2.96
N GLY A 76 -11.61 3.66 -3.04
CA GLY A 76 -11.99 2.95 -4.24
C GLY A 76 -10.93 2.00 -4.79
N LEU A 77 -9.91 1.62 -4.01
CA LEU A 77 -9.09 0.46 -4.38
C LEU A 77 -9.90 -0.81 -4.19
N ASP A 78 -9.97 -1.60 -5.27
CA ASP A 78 -10.70 -2.86 -5.32
C ASP A 78 -9.70 -4.03 -5.23
N PRO A 79 -9.75 -4.84 -4.16
CA PRO A 79 -8.87 -6.01 -4.00
C PRO A 79 -9.00 -7.05 -5.12
N GLU A 80 -10.09 -7.04 -5.88
CA GLU A 80 -10.27 -7.93 -7.04
C GLU A 80 -9.51 -7.41 -8.28
N LYS A 81 -9.09 -6.14 -8.28
CA LYS A 81 -8.39 -5.48 -9.38
C LYS A 81 -6.91 -5.21 -9.10
N CYS A 82 -6.55 -5.08 -7.83
CA CYS A 82 -5.19 -4.78 -7.40
C CYS A 82 -4.83 -5.53 -6.11
N THR A 83 -3.54 -5.66 -5.85
CA THR A 83 -3.06 -6.26 -4.60
C THR A 83 -2.88 -5.16 -3.56
N VAL A 84 -3.68 -5.18 -2.50
CA VAL A 84 -3.54 -4.29 -1.34
C VAL A 84 -3.13 -5.10 -0.12
N PHE A 85 -2.06 -4.73 0.58
CA PHE A 85 -1.54 -5.50 1.71
C PHE A 85 -0.75 -4.64 2.71
N ALA A 86 -0.52 -5.19 3.92
CA ALA A 86 0.41 -4.60 4.89
C ALA A 86 1.78 -5.28 4.79
N GLN A 87 2.86 -4.49 4.81
CA GLN A 87 4.23 -4.95 4.55
C GLN A 87 4.64 -6.09 5.50
N SER A 88 4.35 -5.97 6.79
CA SER A 88 4.67 -6.98 7.81
C SER A 88 4.00 -8.35 7.58
N GLN A 89 2.91 -8.41 6.82
CA GLN A 89 2.19 -9.66 6.53
C GLN A 89 2.86 -10.48 5.42
N VAL A 90 3.90 -9.95 4.79
CA VAL A 90 4.62 -10.62 3.69
C VAL A 90 6.10 -10.72 4.06
N ALA A 91 6.49 -11.86 4.64
CA ALA A 91 7.84 -12.11 5.15
C ALA A 91 8.96 -11.90 4.10
N ALA A 92 8.62 -12.05 2.81
CA ALA A 92 9.55 -11.83 1.71
C ALA A 92 10.15 -10.42 1.68
N HIS A 93 9.45 -9.39 2.20
CA HIS A 93 10.02 -8.04 2.29
C HIS A 93 11.27 -8.00 3.16
N SER A 94 11.18 -8.52 4.39
CA SER A 94 12.33 -8.54 5.32
C SER A 94 13.43 -9.49 4.87
N GLN A 95 13.06 -10.64 4.27
CA GLN A 95 14.02 -11.60 3.73
C GLN A 95 14.82 -11.03 2.57
N LEU A 96 14.17 -10.37 1.61
CA LEU A 96 14.86 -9.75 0.48
C LEU A 96 15.69 -8.55 0.93
N SER A 97 15.18 -7.73 1.85
CA SER A 97 15.93 -6.59 2.41
C SER A 97 17.19 -6.99 3.18
N TRP A 98 17.28 -8.24 3.65
CA TRP A 98 18.52 -8.76 4.26
C TRP A 98 19.56 -9.15 3.20
N VAL A 99 19.12 -9.59 2.02
CA VAL A 99 20.00 -10.03 0.94
C VAL A 99 20.57 -8.86 0.13
N LEU A 100 19.75 -7.82 -0.10
CA LEU A 100 20.12 -6.61 -0.84
C LEU A 100 20.86 -5.60 0.02
#